data_AF-A0A7I7UBS1-F1
#
_entry.id   AF-A0A7I7UBS1-F1
#
_cell.length_a   1.000
_cell.length_b   1.000
_cell.length_c   1.000
_cell.angle_alpha   90.00
_cell.angle_beta   90.00
_cell.angle_gamma   90.00
#
_symmetry.space_group_name_H-M   'P 1'
#
loop_
_entity.id
_entity.type
_entity.pdbx_description
1 polymer ?
#
loop_
_entity_poly.entity_id
_entity_poly.type
_entity_poly.pdbx_seq_one_letter_code
_entity_poly.pdbx_strand_id
1 'polypeptide(L)'
;MRAMAQLVFTFDSDQPLGERLAPELREEIAYLAPSTLSDGGVTTPKIKDGAVTSPKIGNGAVTSPKIGSKEVKAVNLDDGAVGTAALGDGSVTDAKAGAGVVTAHDSDGAALTLDIVPISQEDWVGLDSPDPNTLYAVYVTGGE
;
A
#
# COMPACT_ATOMS: atom_id res chain seq x y z
N MET A 1 -55.72 45.53 -4.84
CA MET A 1 -55.05 44.82 -5.96
C MET A 1 -53.57 45.07 -5.83
N ARG A 2 -52.77 44.08 -5.42
CA ARG A 2 -51.30 44.22 -5.48
C ARG A 2 -50.92 44.19 -6.95
N ALA A 3 -50.37 45.29 -7.47
CA ALA A 3 -49.83 45.34 -8.82
C ALA A 3 -48.78 44.21 -8.94
N MET A 4 -49.01 43.29 -9.86
CA MET A 4 -47.98 42.33 -10.25
C MET A 4 -46.91 43.15 -10.97
N ALA A 5 -45.80 43.40 -10.28
CA ALA A 5 -44.62 43.97 -10.91
C ALA A 5 -44.22 43.02 -12.04
N GLN A 6 -44.38 43.48 -13.29
CA GLN A 6 -43.86 42.78 -14.45
C GLN A 6 -42.35 42.64 -14.24
N LEU A 7 -41.85 41.41 -14.14
CA LEU A 7 -40.43 41.10 -14.05
C LEU A 7 -39.76 41.65 -15.32
N VAL A 8 -39.12 42.81 -15.25
CA VAL A 8 -38.39 43.38 -16.38
C VAL A 8 -37.03 42.71 -16.38
N PHE A 9 -36.83 41.74 -17.27
CA PHE A 9 -35.54 41.12 -17.55
C PHE A 9 -34.60 42.15 -18.19
N THR A 10 -34.03 43.06 -17.40
CA THR A 10 -33.09 44.07 -17.93
C THR A 10 -31.70 43.48 -18.06
N PHE A 11 -31.06 43.80 -19.18
CA PHE A 11 -29.66 43.58 -19.43
C PHE A 11 -28.99 44.92 -19.66
N ASP A 12 -28.15 45.35 -18.71
CA ASP A 12 -27.36 46.56 -18.79
C ASP A 12 -25.99 46.23 -19.38
N SER A 13 -25.70 46.72 -20.58
CA SER A 13 -24.41 46.48 -21.25
C SER A 13 -23.26 47.27 -20.66
N ASP A 14 -23.55 48.30 -19.88
CA ASP A 14 -22.56 49.23 -19.34
C ASP A 14 -22.03 48.76 -17.97
N GLN A 15 -22.70 47.79 -17.33
CA GLN A 15 -22.24 47.13 -16.10
C GLN A 15 -21.15 46.07 -16.36
N PRO A 16 -20.26 45.80 -15.39
CA PRO A 16 -19.25 44.75 -15.51
C PRO A 16 -19.87 43.34 -15.63
N LEU A 17 -19.10 42.40 -16.18
CA LEU A 17 -19.53 41.01 -16.37
C LEU A 17 -19.95 40.40 -15.01
N GLY A 18 -21.14 39.79 -14.95
CA GLY A 18 -21.75 39.32 -13.69
C GLY A 18 -22.72 40.32 -13.06
N GLU A 19 -22.67 41.60 -13.45
CA GLU A 19 -23.56 42.66 -12.96
C GLU A 19 -24.57 43.18 -13.99
N ARG A 20 -24.58 42.61 -15.19
CA ARG A 20 -25.40 43.06 -16.32
C ARG A 20 -26.88 42.69 -16.20
N LEU A 21 -27.20 41.63 -15.46
CA LEU A 21 -28.58 41.18 -15.29
C LEU A 21 -29.18 41.73 -14.00
N ALA A 22 -30.50 41.87 -13.91
CA ALA A 22 -31.15 42.20 -12.65
C ALA A 22 -30.86 41.15 -11.55
N PRO A 23 -30.76 41.54 -10.26
CA PRO A 23 -30.39 40.64 -9.16
C PRO A 23 -31.22 39.35 -9.10
N GLU A 24 -32.53 39.46 -9.27
CA GLU A 24 -33.46 38.34 -9.22
C GLU A 24 -33.23 37.30 -10.32
N LEU A 25 -32.77 37.73 -11.51
CA LEU A 25 -32.41 36.79 -12.58
C LEU A 25 -31.07 36.10 -12.29
N ARG A 26 -30.14 36.79 -11.60
CA ARG A 26 -28.87 36.18 -11.19
C ARG A 26 -29.10 35.07 -10.16
N GLU A 27 -30.03 35.27 -9.23
CA GLU A 27 -30.41 34.27 -8.24
C GLU A 27 -30.99 33.01 -8.91
N GLU A 28 -31.89 33.17 -9.87
CA GLU A 28 -32.46 32.04 -10.63
C GLU A 28 -31.38 31.29 -11.43
N ILE A 29 -30.48 32.01 -12.11
CA ILE A 29 -29.35 31.39 -12.84
C ILE A 29 -28.42 30.65 -11.88
N ALA A 30 -28.10 31.22 -10.71
CA ALA A 30 -27.24 30.57 -9.72
C ALA A 30 -27.88 29.29 -9.17
N TYR A 31 -29.21 29.26 -9.05
CA TYR A 31 -29.96 28.05 -8.67
C TYR A 31 -29.93 26.98 -9.77
N LEU A 32 -30.10 27.35 -11.04
CA LEU A 32 -30.11 26.42 -12.18
C LEU A 32 -28.72 25.96 -12.64
N ALA A 33 -27.70 26.80 -12.42
CA ALA A 33 -26.31 26.57 -12.81
C ALA A 33 -25.37 26.95 -11.66
N PRO A 34 -25.37 26.15 -10.57
CA PRO A 34 -24.51 26.41 -9.43
C PRO A 34 -23.03 26.34 -9.85
N SER A 35 -22.22 27.23 -9.30
CA SER A 35 -20.76 27.25 -9.52
C SER A 35 -20.04 26.05 -8.89
N THR A 36 -20.74 25.27 -8.09
CA THR A 36 -20.25 24.07 -7.41
C THR A 36 -21.05 22.85 -7.83
N LEU A 37 -20.38 21.71 -7.84
CA LEU A 37 -21.05 20.43 -7.98
C LEU A 37 -21.76 20.08 -6.68
N SER A 38 -23.01 19.63 -6.77
CA SER A 38 -23.70 19.01 -5.64
C SER A 38 -22.99 17.71 -5.24
N ASP A 39 -23.09 17.34 -3.96
CA ASP A 39 -22.60 16.06 -3.47
C ASP A 39 -23.19 14.89 -4.28
N GLY A 40 -22.33 13.98 -4.73
CA GLY A 40 -22.71 12.88 -5.61
C GLY A 40 -23.11 13.28 -7.03
N GLY A 41 -23.00 14.57 -7.40
CA GLY A 41 -23.35 15.08 -8.72
C GLY A 41 -22.50 14.50 -9.85
N VAL A 42 -21.32 13.97 -9.54
CA VAL A 42 -20.46 13.23 -10.47
C VAL A 42 -20.70 11.73 -10.33
N THR A 43 -21.46 11.17 -11.26
CA THR A 43 -21.71 9.73 -11.36
C THR A 43 -20.73 9.07 -12.32
N THR A 44 -20.58 7.75 -12.26
CA THR A 44 -19.65 6.98 -13.13
C THR A 44 -19.80 7.33 -14.61
N PRO A 45 -21.01 7.41 -15.21
CA PRO A 45 -21.16 7.74 -16.63
C PRO A 45 -20.70 9.16 -17.01
N LYS A 46 -20.56 10.08 -16.04
CA LYS A 46 -20.07 11.44 -16.27
C LYS A 46 -18.54 11.50 -16.34
N ILE A 47 -17.85 10.43 -15.96
CA ILE A 47 -16.39 10.30 -16.02
C ILE A 47 -16.06 9.48 -17.27
N LYS A 48 -15.42 10.12 -18.26
CA LYS A 48 -14.91 9.41 -19.44
C LYS A 48 -13.75 8.50 -19.07
N ASP A 49 -13.56 7.43 -19.84
CA ASP A 49 -12.41 6.56 -19.70
C ASP A 49 -11.09 7.35 -19.81
N GLY A 50 -10.16 7.08 -18.90
CA GLY A 50 -8.89 7.80 -18.81
C GLY A 50 -9.00 9.25 -18.29
N ALA A 51 -10.18 9.74 -17.92
CA ALA A 51 -10.33 11.11 -17.40
C ALA A 51 -9.63 11.30 -16.04
N VAL A 52 -9.48 10.25 -15.24
CA VAL A 52 -8.75 10.25 -13.96
C VAL A 52 -7.34 9.72 -14.20
N THR A 53 -6.38 10.63 -14.36
CA THR A 53 -4.96 10.35 -14.57
C THR A 53 -4.20 10.47 -13.25
N SER A 54 -2.97 9.93 -13.15
CA SER A 54 -2.19 9.95 -11.90
C SER A 54 -2.08 11.34 -11.24
N PRO A 55 -1.82 12.45 -11.96
CA PRO A 55 -1.77 13.78 -11.34
C PRO A 55 -3.10 14.29 -10.75
N LYS A 56 -4.23 13.67 -11.10
CA LYS A 56 -5.56 14.00 -10.57
C LYS A 56 -5.89 13.21 -9.30
N ILE A 57 -5.08 12.22 -8.95
CA ILE A 57 -5.23 11.42 -7.73
C ILE A 57 -4.28 12.00 -6.68
N GLY A 58 -4.83 12.75 -5.73
CA GLY A 58 -4.05 13.30 -4.62
C GLY A 58 -3.52 12.23 -3.66
N ASN A 59 -2.52 12.60 -2.87
CA ASN A 59 -1.99 11.73 -1.81
C ASN A 59 -3.09 11.30 -0.84
N GLY A 60 -3.17 10.00 -0.54
CA GLY A 60 -4.20 9.43 0.34
C GLY A 60 -5.60 9.36 -0.27
N ALA A 61 -5.79 9.73 -1.54
CA ALA A 61 -7.10 9.64 -2.19
C ALA A 61 -7.58 8.18 -2.37
N VAL A 62 -6.66 7.22 -2.50
CA VAL A 62 -6.95 5.78 -2.52
C VAL A 62 -6.52 5.19 -1.17
N THR A 63 -7.49 4.91 -0.30
CA THR A 63 -7.30 4.29 1.01
C THR A 63 -7.57 2.79 0.93
N SER A 64 -7.13 2.00 1.93
CA SER A 64 -7.31 0.54 1.92
C SER A 64 -8.75 0.08 1.64
N PRO A 65 -9.82 0.69 2.20
CA PRO A 65 -11.20 0.30 1.88
C PRO A 65 -11.62 0.55 0.42
N LYS A 66 -10.90 1.41 -0.32
CA LYS A 66 -11.16 1.68 -1.74
C LYS A 66 -10.48 0.67 -2.68
N ILE A 67 -9.59 -0.17 -2.14
CA ILE A 67 -8.92 -1.24 -2.88
C ILE A 67 -9.70 -2.53 -2.65
N GLY A 68 -10.22 -3.11 -3.73
CA GLY A 68 -10.96 -4.36 -3.67
C GLY A 68 -10.08 -5.54 -3.23
N SER A 69 -10.74 -6.61 -2.79
CA SER A 69 -10.04 -7.86 -2.46
C SER A 69 -9.33 -8.42 -3.69
N LYS A 70 -8.05 -8.76 -3.56
CA LYS A 70 -7.18 -9.31 -4.63
C LYS A 70 -6.92 -8.36 -5.81
N GLU A 71 -7.17 -7.06 -5.65
CA GLU A 71 -6.91 -6.09 -6.73
C GLU A 71 -5.42 -5.74 -6.88
N VAL A 72 -4.64 -5.83 -5.81
CA VAL A 72 -3.17 -5.69 -5.88
C VAL A 72 -2.58 -7.02 -6.35
N LYS A 73 -2.05 -7.04 -7.57
CA LYS A 73 -1.43 -8.21 -8.21
C LYS A 73 0.10 -8.04 -8.22
N ALA A 74 0.81 -9.12 -8.51
CA ALA A 74 2.28 -9.10 -8.58
C ALA A 74 2.83 -8.03 -9.54
N VAL A 75 2.17 -7.81 -10.68
CA VAL A 75 2.54 -6.76 -11.66
C VAL A 75 2.43 -5.33 -11.12
N ASN A 76 1.75 -5.13 -9.99
CA ASN A 76 1.63 -3.83 -9.35
C ASN A 76 2.74 -3.56 -8.32
N LEU A 77 3.60 -4.54 -8.05
CA LEU A 77 4.66 -4.46 -7.05
C LEU A 77 6.00 -4.47 -7.75
N ASP A 78 6.78 -3.40 -7.53
CA ASP A 78 8.16 -3.34 -7.97
C ASP A 78 9.05 -4.25 -7.10
N ASP A 79 10.25 -4.56 -7.60
CA ASP A 79 11.25 -5.34 -6.86
C ASP A 79 11.56 -4.65 -5.51
N GLY A 80 11.42 -5.41 -4.43
CA GLY A 80 11.63 -4.92 -3.07
C GLY A 80 10.48 -4.08 -2.49
N ALA A 81 9.35 -3.92 -3.19
CA ALA A 81 8.19 -3.17 -2.68
C ALA A 81 7.59 -3.77 -1.39
N VAL A 82 7.79 -5.07 -1.16
CA VAL A 82 7.37 -5.78 0.05
C VAL A 82 8.58 -5.93 0.99
N GLY A 83 8.68 -5.03 1.97
CA GLY A 83 9.70 -5.10 3.02
C GLY A 83 9.28 -5.97 4.20
N THR A 84 10.21 -6.22 5.14
CA THR A 84 9.99 -7.07 6.33
C THR A 84 8.81 -6.60 7.18
N ALA A 85 8.62 -5.29 7.35
CA ALA A 85 7.48 -4.75 8.10
C ALA A 85 6.10 -5.04 7.46
N ALA A 86 6.06 -5.35 6.16
CA ALA A 86 4.84 -5.76 5.47
C ALA A 86 4.59 -7.28 5.58
N LEU A 87 5.58 -8.06 6.01
CA LEU A 87 5.48 -9.49 6.23
C LEU A 87 5.17 -9.76 7.70
N GLY A 88 3.93 -10.14 7.99
CA GLY A 88 3.55 -10.62 9.32
C GLY A 88 4.12 -12.01 9.61
N ASP A 89 4.19 -12.37 10.89
CA ASP A 89 4.64 -13.69 11.32
C ASP A 89 3.80 -14.80 10.65
N GLY A 90 4.50 -15.79 10.07
CA GLY A 90 3.87 -16.90 9.34
C GLY A 90 3.24 -16.53 8.00
N SER A 91 3.37 -15.30 7.51
CA SER A 91 2.84 -14.89 6.19
C SER A 91 3.56 -15.56 5.01
N VAL A 92 4.82 -15.95 5.21
CA VAL A 92 5.61 -16.74 4.28
C VAL A 92 5.69 -18.17 4.80
N THR A 93 5.04 -19.10 4.10
CA THR A 93 5.10 -20.54 4.42
C THR A 93 6.33 -21.18 3.78
N ASP A 94 6.73 -22.38 4.23
CA ASP A 94 7.87 -23.13 3.66
C ASP A 94 7.73 -23.33 2.13
N ALA A 95 6.51 -23.63 1.68
CA ALA A 95 6.19 -23.78 0.27
C ALA A 95 6.33 -22.46 -0.53
N LYS A 96 6.28 -21.31 0.13
CA LYS A 96 6.44 -19.97 -0.47
C LYS A 96 7.85 -19.42 -0.35
N ALA A 97 8.57 -19.75 0.72
CA ALA A 97 9.98 -19.43 0.87
C ALA A 97 10.82 -20.13 -0.21
N GLY A 98 10.48 -21.38 -0.54
CA GLY A 98 11.27 -22.17 -1.49
C GLY A 98 12.49 -22.81 -0.84
N ALA A 99 13.08 -23.79 -1.52
CA ALA A 99 14.23 -24.52 -1.00
C ALA A 99 15.46 -23.60 -0.88
N GLY A 100 16.13 -23.63 0.27
CA GLY A 100 17.35 -22.86 0.53
C GLY A 100 17.14 -21.42 1.01
N VAL A 101 15.90 -20.95 1.15
CA VAL A 101 15.59 -19.62 1.71
C VAL A 101 15.48 -19.63 3.24
N VAL A 102 15.18 -20.79 3.83
CA VAL A 102 15.03 -20.96 5.27
C VAL A 102 16.32 -21.55 5.83
N THR A 103 17.15 -20.75 6.51
CA THR A 103 18.12 -21.28 7.47
C THR A 103 17.39 -21.49 8.79
N ALA A 104 17.47 -22.69 9.35
CA ALA A 104 17.03 -22.89 10.72
C ALA A 104 18.03 -22.17 11.64
N HIS A 105 17.54 -21.57 12.73
CA HIS A 105 18.38 -20.88 13.71
C HIS A 105 18.10 -21.44 15.11
N ASP A 106 19.10 -21.41 15.99
CA ASP A 106 18.92 -21.72 17.41
C ASP A 106 18.23 -20.57 18.18
N SER A 107 18.06 -20.74 19.50
CA SER A 107 17.42 -19.74 20.37
C SER A 107 18.16 -18.41 20.45
N ASP A 108 19.44 -18.39 20.08
CA ASP A 108 20.30 -17.21 20.08
C ASP A 108 20.45 -16.60 18.68
N GLY A 109 19.79 -17.20 17.67
CA GLY A 109 19.77 -16.72 16.29
C GLY A 109 20.97 -17.17 15.45
N ALA A 110 21.82 -18.07 15.94
CA ALA A 110 22.87 -18.66 15.12
C ALA A 110 22.28 -19.69 14.16
N ALA A 111 22.79 -19.74 12.92
CA ALA A 111 22.30 -20.68 11.93
C ALA A 111 22.63 -22.12 12.34
N LEU A 112 21.64 -23.00 12.25
CA LEU A 112 21.81 -24.43 12.41
C LEU A 112 22.38 -25.01 11.11
N THR A 113 23.67 -25.32 11.12
CA THR A 113 24.34 -26.09 10.07
C THR A 113 24.60 -27.50 10.58
N LEU A 114 24.30 -28.54 9.80
CA LEU A 114 24.71 -29.90 10.17
C LEU A 114 26.16 -30.12 9.75
N ASP A 115 27.08 -29.55 10.53
CA ASP A 115 28.51 -29.72 10.33
C ASP A 115 29.00 -30.93 11.13
N ILE A 116 29.72 -31.84 10.46
CA ILE A 116 30.34 -33.00 11.09
C ILE A 116 31.85 -32.77 11.12
N VAL A 117 32.41 -32.62 12.33
CA VAL A 117 33.83 -32.37 12.54
C VAL A 117 34.47 -33.59 13.21
N PRO A 118 35.32 -34.36 12.52
CA PRO A 118 36.10 -35.41 13.16
C PRO A 118 37.17 -34.79 14.05
N ILE A 119 37.23 -35.22 15.32
CA ILE A 119 38.16 -34.71 16.33
C ILE A 119 38.75 -35.86 17.15
N SER A 120 39.99 -35.74 17.61
CA SER A 120 40.58 -36.77 18.48
C SER A 120 39.95 -36.71 19.89
N GLN A 121 40.04 -37.81 20.65
CA GLN A 121 39.58 -37.82 22.04
C GLN A 121 40.32 -36.80 22.93
N GLU A 122 41.61 -36.57 22.69
CA GLU A 122 42.40 -35.59 23.43
C GLU A 122 41.93 -34.16 23.16
N ASP A 123 41.71 -33.83 21.88
CA ASP A 123 41.26 -32.50 21.45
C ASP A 123 39.82 -32.21 21.89
N TRP A 124 38.96 -33.23 21.95
CA TRP A 124 37.60 -33.09 22.48
C TRP A 124 37.59 -32.69 23.96
N VAL A 125 38.42 -33.36 24.77
CA VAL A 125 38.51 -33.08 26.21
C VAL A 125 39.11 -31.69 26.46
N GLY A 126 39.95 -31.18 25.56
CA GLY A 126 40.52 -29.84 25.61
C GLY A 126 39.61 -28.72 25.09
N LEU A 127 38.39 -29.02 24.63
CA LEU A 127 37.49 -28.03 24.05
C LEU A 127 36.69 -27.32 25.14
N ASP A 128 37.05 -26.07 25.47
CA ASP A 128 36.41 -25.31 26.57
C ASP A 128 34.94 -24.90 26.27
N SER A 129 34.58 -24.74 24.99
CA SER A 129 33.21 -24.40 24.56
C SER A 129 32.92 -25.00 23.18
N PRO A 130 32.42 -26.25 23.11
CA PRO A 130 31.92 -26.80 21.85
C PRO A 130 30.81 -25.93 21.27
N ASP A 131 30.82 -25.76 19.95
CA ASP A 131 29.69 -25.15 19.26
C ASP A 131 28.48 -26.10 19.40
N PRO A 132 27.35 -25.64 20.00
CA PRO A 132 26.17 -26.48 20.20
C PRO A 132 25.53 -26.98 18.90
N ASN A 133 25.86 -26.35 17.77
CA ASN A 133 25.29 -26.67 16.46
C ASN A 133 26.21 -27.59 15.62
N THR A 134 27.39 -27.98 16.12
CA THR A 134 28.33 -28.89 15.43
C THR A 134 28.30 -30.31 16.00
N LEU A 135 28.22 -31.33 15.14
CA LEU A 135 28.37 -32.72 15.53
C LEU A 135 29.85 -33.13 15.50
N TYR A 136 30.46 -33.27 16.67
CA TYR A 136 31.84 -33.72 16.80
C TYR A 136 31.93 -35.25 16.77
N ALA A 137 32.52 -35.81 15.72
CA ALA A 137 32.77 -37.24 15.59
C ALA A 137 34.10 -37.59 16.27
N VAL A 138 34.04 -37.83 17.58
CA VAL A 138 35.22 -38.12 18.39
C VAL A 138 35.78 -39.51 18.04
N TYR A 139 37.04 -39.56 17.61
CA TYR A 139 37.75 -40.80 17.33
C TYR A 139 38.91 -41.01 18.31
N VAL A 140 39.14 -42.28 18.65
CA VAL A 140 40.28 -42.69 19.47
C VAL A 140 41.37 -43.17 18.52
N THR A 141 42.48 -42.44 18.45
CA THR A 141 43.67 -42.89 17.73
C THR A 141 44.41 -43.92 18.57
N GLY A 142 43.95 -45.17 18.52
CA GLY A 142 44.71 -46.34 18.97
C GLY A 142 44.40 -46.84 20.38
N GLY A 143 43.96 -48.09 20.43
CA GLY A 143 44.01 -49.00 21.57
C GLY A 143 43.70 -50.40 21.06
N GLU A 144 44.71 -51.28 21.03
CA GLU A 144 44.49 -52.73 21.15
C GLU A 144 43.86 -53.04 22.52
#